data_AF-A0A0A9ZAC8-F1
#
_entry.id   AF-A0A0A9ZAC8-F1
#
_cell.length_a   1.000
_cell.length_b   1.000
_cell.length_c   1.000
_cell.angle_alpha   90.00
_cell.angle_beta   90.00
_cell.angle_gamma   90.00
#
_symmetry.space_group_name_H-M   'P 1'
#
loop_
_entity.id
_entity.type
_entity.pdbx_description
1 polymer ?
#
loop_
_entity_poly.entity_id
_entity_poly.type
_entity_poly.pdbx_seq_one_letter_code
_entity_poly.pdbx_strand_id
1 'polypeptide(L)'
;MTNLMSYKLSKCIHMILHGIHHIIPMDPDRLVFPPVLFIVMNAIVYSIFSYFFTGSCLDIVTSGATFGYVCYDMIHYHIHHANLLNSYFVDMKKYHHSHHYMDDSAGYGISTKF
;
A
#
# COMPACT_ATOMS: atom_id res chain seq x y z
N MET A 1 18.39 -1.45 22.42
CA MET A 1 17.78 -1.51 21.07
C MET A 1 17.59 -0.08 20.60
N THR A 2 18.17 0.31 19.48
CA THR A 2 18.02 1.66 18.92
C THR A 2 16.61 1.81 18.33
N ASN A 3 15.85 2.78 18.84
CA ASN A 3 14.57 3.14 18.24
C ASN A 3 14.84 3.72 16.84
N LEU A 4 14.38 3.03 15.79
CA LEU A 4 14.56 3.43 14.40
C LEU A 4 14.02 4.85 14.15
N MET A 5 12.93 5.20 14.83
CA MET A 5 12.29 6.52 14.76
C MET A 5 13.04 7.60 15.54
N SER A 6 14.20 7.32 16.16
CA SER A 6 15.05 8.37 16.72
C SER A 6 15.77 9.20 15.63
N TYR A 7 15.91 8.65 14.41
CA TYR A 7 16.63 9.31 13.32
C TYR A 7 15.69 10.13 12.43
N LYS A 8 16.07 11.37 12.11
CA LYS A 8 15.29 12.28 11.24
C LYS A 8 14.98 11.65 9.87
N LEU A 9 15.97 10.98 9.28
CA LEU A 9 15.81 10.33 7.98
C LEU A 9 14.76 9.22 8.02
N SER A 10 14.78 8.38 9.06
CA SER A 10 13.77 7.32 9.23
C SER A 10 12.35 7.89 9.37
N LYS A 11 12.18 8.96 10.17
CA LYS A 11 10.89 9.65 10.27
C LYS A 11 10.42 10.17 8.91
N CYS A 12 11.31 10.79 8.13
CA CYS A 12 10.99 11.31 6.81
C CYS A 12 10.54 10.19 5.86
N ILE A 13 11.31 9.10 5.79
CA ILE A 13 10.97 7.93 4.96
C ILE A 13 9.62 7.35 5.39
N HIS A 14 9.41 7.13 6.68
CA HIS A 14 8.13 6.62 7.20
C HIS A 14 6.96 7.53 6.83
N MET A 15 7.11 8.84 6.99
CA MET A 15 6.08 9.83 6.65
C MET A 15 5.71 9.79 5.17
N ILE A 16 6.71 9.70 4.28
CA ILE A 16 6.50 9.68 2.83
C ILE A 16 5.88 8.36 2.37
N LEU A 17 6.27 7.23 2.98
CA LEU A 17 5.80 5.91 2.56
C LEU A 17 4.36 5.64 3.01
N HIS A 18 4.00 6.02 4.23
CA HIS A 18 2.67 5.72 4.76
C HIS A 18 2.20 6.64 5.90
N GLY A 19 3.12 7.18 6.71
CA GLY A 19 2.77 7.93 7.92
C GLY A 19 1.90 9.16 7.67
N ILE A 20 2.06 9.84 6.53
CA ILE A 20 1.19 10.96 6.15
C ILE A 20 -0.27 10.52 5.99
N HIS A 21 -0.51 9.34 5.42
CA HIS A 21 -1.85 8.81 5.21
C HIS A 21 -2.53 8.52 6.55
N HIS A 22 -1.82 7.95 7.53
CA HIS A 22 -2.37 7.75 8.87
C HIS A 22 -2.72 9.07 9.60
N ILE A 23 -1.99 10.15 9.34
CA ILE A 23 -2.23 11.45 10.00
C ILE A 23 -3.42 12.18 9.37
N ILE A 24 -3.59 12.09 8.05
CA ILE A 24 -4.69 12.72 7.30
C ILE A 24 -5.38 11.70 6.37
N PRO A 25 -6.07 10.69 6.92
CA PRO A 25 -6.55 9.53 6.15
C PRO A 25 -7.60 9.86 5.08
N MET A 26 -8.31 10.98 5.22
CA MET A 26 -9.37 11.41 4.29
C MET A 26 -8.89 12.48 3.28
N ASP A 27 -7.60 12.76 3.19
CA ASP A 27 -7.04 13.61 2.13
C ASP A 27 -6.89 12.79 0.84
N PRO A 28 -7.68 13.07 -0.22
CA PRO A 28 -7.65 12.28 -1.46
C PRO A 28 -6.31 12.37 -2.20
N ASP A 29 -5.52 13.44 -2.00
CA ASP A 29 -4.25 13.67 -2.67
C ASP A 29 -3.06 13.02 -1.94
N ARG A 30 -3.29 12.34 -0.82
CA ARG A 30 -2.26 11.78 0.06
C ARG A 30 -2.51 10.31 0.46
N LEU A 31 -3.36 9.61 -0.28
CA LEU A 31 -3.70 8.21 -0.02
C LEU A 31 -2.90 7.24 -0.89
N VAL A 32 -3.00 7.36 -2.21
CA VAL A 32 -2.35 6.43 -3.15
C VAL A 32 -0.85 6.66 -3.18
N PHE A 33 -0.09 5.60 -3.48
CA PHE A 33 1.36 5.70 -3.47
C PHE A 33 1.83 6.59 -4.66
N PRO A 34 2.73 7.56 -4.43
CA PRO A 34 3.21 8.42 -5.50
C PRO A 34 3.86 7.63 -6.66
N PRO A 35 3.51 7.90 -7.94
CA PRO A 35 4.03 7.13 -9.08
C PRO A 35 5.56 7.06 -9.15
N VAL A 36 6.25 8.13 -8.77
CA VAL A 36 7.72 8.16 -8.73
C VAL A 36 8.29 7.15 -7.74
N LEU A 37 7.68 7.04 -6.54
CA LEU A 37 8.11 6.08 -5.53
C LEU A 37 7.74 4.65 -5.95
N PHE A 38 6.58 4.48 -6.60
CA PHE A 38 6.18 3.20 -7.17
C PHE A 38 7.19 2.70 -8.20
N ILE A 39 7.65 3.55 -9.12
CA ILE A 39 8.64 3.18 -10.13
C ILE A 39 9.95 2.70 -9.48
N VAL A 40 10.44 3.41 -8.47
CA VAL A 40 11.65 3.02 -7.73
C VAL A 40 11.46 1.66 -7.06
N MET A 41 10.34 1.45 -6.36
CA MET A 41 10.03 0.18 -5.72
C MET A 41 9.89 -0.95 -6.75
N ASN A 42 9.19 -0.70 -7.86
CA ASN A 42 8.97 -1.67 -8.91
C ASN A 42 10.27 -2.06 -9.62
N ALA A 43 11.23 -1.13 -9.78
CA ALA A 43 12.55 -1.45 -10.30
C ALA A 43 13.33 -2.43 -9.39
N ILE A 44 13.19 -2.29 -8.06
CA ILE A 44 13.78 -3.23 -7.09
C ILE A 44 13.11 -4.60 -7.23
N VAL A 45 11.78 -4.66 -7.26
CA VAL A 45 11.01 -5.91 -7.43
C VAL A 45 11.34 -6.59 -8.76
N TYR A 46 11.38 -5.84 -9.86
CA TYR A 46 11.77 -6.34 -11.18
C TYR A 46 13.18 -6.93 -11.14
N SER A 47 14.13 -6.24 -10.51
CA SER A 47 15.51 -6.71 -10.39
C SER A 47 15.57 -8.05 -9.63
N ILE A 48 14.83 -8.17 -8.53
CA ILE A 48 14.71 -9.44 -7.78
C ILE A 48 14.10 -10.53 -8.67
N PHE A 49 12.99 -10.26 -9.36
CA PHE A 49 12.35 -11.25 -10.24
C PHE A 49 13.24 -11.67 -11.41
N SER A 50 14.03 -10.75 -11.96
CA SER A 50 14.94 -11.05 -13.06
C SER A 50 16.07 -12.03 -12.68
N TYR A 51 16.35 -12.17 -11.39
CA TYR A 51 17.27 -13.20 -10.88
C TYR A 51 16.69 -14.62 -10.97
N PHE A 52 15.35 -14.76 -10.89
CA PHE A 52 14.66 -16.06 -10.86
C PHE A 52 13.99 -16.41 -12.19
N PHE A 53 13.55 -15.41 -12.96
CA PHE A 53 12.75 -15.58 -14.17
C PHE A 53 13.38 -14.84 -15.35
N THR A 54 13.19 -15.38 -16.56
CA THR A 54 13.68 -14.78 -17.81
C THR A 54 12.63 -14.87 -18.93
N GLY A 55 12.78 -14.07 -19.98
CA GLY A 55 11.86 -14.02 -21.12
C GLY A 55 10.42 -13.74 -20.72
N SER A 56 9.46 -14.36 -21.41
CA SER A 56 8.03 -14.15 -21.17
C SER A 56 7.58 -14.45 -19.74
N CYS A 57 8.29 -15.33 -19.02
CA CYS A 57 7.96 -15.61 -17.62
C CYS A 57 8.21 -14.39 -16.73
N LEU A 58 9.34 -13.68 -16.95
CA LEU A 58 9.63 -12.43 -16.26
C LEU A 58 8.57 -11.36 -16.55
N ASP A 59 8.16 -11.23 -17.81
CA ASP A 59 7.11 -10.29 -18.22
C ASP A 59 5.77 -10.59 -17.54
N ILE A 60 5.37 -11.86 -17.46
CA ILE A 60 4.12 -12.29 -16.81
C ILE A 60 4.15 -11.99 -15.31
N VAL A 61 5.21 -12.36 -14.60
CA VAL A 61 5.26 -12.16 -13.13
C VAL A 61 5.35 -10.67 -12.76
N THR A 62 6.09 -9.88 -13.53
CA THR A 62 6.25 -8.43 -13.28
C THR A 62 4.99 -7.65 -13.63
N SER A 63 4.33 -7.98 -14.75
CA SER A 63 3.03 -7.38 -15.11
C SER A 63 1.92 -7.79 -14.14
N GLY A 64 1.88 -9.05 -13.72
CA GLY A 64 0.95 -9.54 -12.70
C GLY A 64 1.13 -8.85 -11.34
N ALA A 65 2.38 -8.69 -10.89
CA ALA A 65 2.68 -7.95 -9.66
C ALA A 65 2.28 -6.47 -9.76
N THR A 66 2.57 -5.82 -10.88
CA THR A 66 2.18 -4.43 -11.14
C THR A 66 0.66 -4.27 -11.15
N PHE A 67 -0.06 -5.16 -11.84
CA PHE A 67 -1.51 -5.17 -11.88
C PHE A 67 -2.12 -5.37 -10.49
N GLY A 68 -1.61 -6.35 -9.72
CA GLY A 68 -2.04 -6.60 -8.36
C GLY A 68 -1.86 -5.38 -7.44
N TYR A 69 -0.73 -4.69 -7.56
CA TYR A 69 -0.48 -3.44 -6.84
C TYR A 69 -1.48 -2.34 -7.23
N VAL A 70 -1.75 -2.13 -8.51
CA VAL A 70 -2.75 -1.13 -8.95
C VAL A 70 -4.13 -1.47 -8.39
N CYS A 71 -4.55 -2.74 -8.43
CA CYS A 71 -5.80 -3.16 -7.81
C CYS A 71 -5.81 -2.88 -6.30
N TYR A 72 -4.71 -3.16 -5.59
CA TYR A 72 -4.56 -2.87 -4.17
C TYR A 72 -4.76 -1.37 -3.87
N ASP A 73 -4.07 -0.49 -4.60
CA ASP A 73 -4.11 0.96 -4.35
C ASP A 73 -5.48 1.55 -4.70
N MET A 74 -6.13 1.03 -5.75
CA MET A 74 -7.48 1.44 -6.12
C MET A 74 -8.54 0.94 -5.13
N ILE A 75 -8.40 -0.28 -4.61
CA ILE A 75 -9.28 -0.78 -3.53
C ILE A 75 -9.10 0.08 -2.28
N HIS A 76 -7.86 0.40 -1.93
CA HIS A 76 -7.55 1.26 -0.80
C HIS A 76 -8.24 2.62 -0.92
N TYR A 77 -8.08 3.28 -2.07
CA TYR A 77 -8.73 4.55 -2.34
C TYR A 77 -10.26 4.43 -2.27
N HIS A 78 -10.81 3.35 -2.84
CA HIS A 78 -12.24 3.10 -2.88
C HIS A 78 -12.83 2.94 -1.47
N ILE A 79 -12.18 2.18 -0.58
CA ILE A 79 -12.71 1.94 0.76
C ILE A 79 -12.69 3.20 1.65
N HIS A 80 -11.74 4.12 1.46
CA HIS A 80 -11.75 5.42 2.15
C HIS A 80 -12.86 6.33 1.62
N HIS A 81 -12.93 6.52 0.30
CA HIS A 81 -13.66 7.65 -0.28
C HIS A 81 -15.05 7.33 -0.85
N ALA A 82 -15.37 6.05 -1.10
CA ALA A 82 -16.64 5.70 -1.71
C ALA A 82 -17.76 5.40 -0.69
N ASN A 83 -18.99 5.59 -1.15
CA ASN A 83 -20.20 5.05 -0.53
C ASN A 83 -20.43 3.63 -1.06
N LEU A 84 -20.07 2.65 -0.23
CA LEU A 84 -20.02 1.24 -0.63
C LEU A 84 -21.39 0.58 -0.44
N LEU A 85 -21.89 -0.07 -1.50
CA LEU A 85 -23.16 -0.83 -1.46
C LEU A 85 -22.95 -2.34 -1.32
N ASN A 86 -21.75 -2.83 -1.66
CA ASN A 86 -21.41 -4.24 -1.57
C ASN A 86 -20.95 -4.60 -0.15
N SER A 87 -21.51 -5.67 0.42
CA SER A 87 -21.26 -6.09 1.81
C SER A 87 -19.80 -6.40 2.10
N TYR A 88 -19.05 -6.95 1.13
CA TYR A 88 -17.62 -7.23 1.28
C TYR A 88 -16.81 -5.95 1.43
N PHE A 89 -17.02 -4.98 0.55
CA PHE A 89 -16.28 -3.72 0.61
C PHE A 89 -16.69 -2.89 1.84
N VAL A 90 -17.95 -2.96 2.29
CA VAL A 90 -18.38 -2.36 3.56
C VAL A 90 -17.63 -2.96 4.75
N ASP A 91 -17.46 -4.29 4.77
CA ASP A 91 -16.69 -4.99 5.81
C ASP A 91 -15.19 -4.64 5.75
N MET A 92 -14.60 -4.60 4.54
CA MET A 92 -13.21 -4.15 4.35
C MET A 92 -13.00 -2.70 4.76
N LYS A 93 -13.95 -1.80 4.48
CA LYS A 93 -13.91 -0.41 4.95
C LYS A 93 -13.90 -0.34 6.47
N LYS A 94 -14.77 -1.09 7.15
CA LYS A 94 -14.79 -1.15 8.62
C LYS A 94 -13.46 -1.67 9.17
N TYR A 95 -12.96 -2.76 8.60
CA TYR A 95 -11.69 -3.37 8.99
C TYR A 95 -10.52 -2.40 8.84
N HIS A 96 -10.40 -1.75 7.69
CA HIS A 96 -9.32 -0.81 7.41
C HIS A 96 -9.45 0.50 8.20
N HIS A 97 -10.67 0.99 8.43
CA HIS A 97 -10.88 2.13 9.32
C HIS A 97 -10.50 1.79 10.77
N SER A 98 -10.71 0.55 11.23
CA SER A 98 -10.22 0.14 12.55
C SER A 98 -8.70 0.19 12.63
N HIS A 99 -7.98 -0.14 11.56
CA HIS A 99 -6.53 0.04 11.48
C HIS A 99 -6.13 1.53 11.64
N HIS A 100 -6.86 2.46 11.03
CA HIS A 100 -6.57 3.90 11.18
C HIS A 100 -6.95 4.50 12.53
N TYR A 101 -8.12 4.13 13.06
CA TYR A 101 -8.75 4.86 14.16
C TYR A 101 -8.79 4.10 15.49
N MET A 102 -8.43 2.82 15.51
CA MET A 102 -8.47 1.99 16.72
C MET A 102 -7.09 1.42 17.07
N ASP A 103 -6.45 0.70 16.15
CA ASP A 103 -5.14 0.08 16.37
C ASP A 103 -4.37 -0.05 15.05
N ASP A 104 -3.38 0.83 14.85
CA ASP A 104 -2.52 0.87 13.67
C ASP A 104 -1.43 -0.22 13.67
N SER A 105 -1.30 -0.98 14.76
CA SER A 105 -0.39 -2.11 14.89
C SER A 105 -1.00 -3.44 14.42
N ALA A 106 -2.28 -3.43 14.03
CA ALA A 106 -3.02 -4.57 13.49
C ALA A 106 -3.72 -4.18 12.19
N GLY A 107 -4.27 -5.16 11.44
CA GLY A 107 -5.15 -4.84 10.31
C GLY A 107 -4.46 -4.43 9.01
N TYR A 108 -3.25 -4.92 8.74
CA TYR A 108 -2.42 -4.52 7.58
C TYR A 108 -3.01 -4.84 6.19
N GLY A 109 -3.99 -5.75 6.12
CA GLY A 109 -4.62 -6.14 4.86
C GLY A 109 -5.53 -5.05 4.29
N ILE A 110 -5.47 -4.82 2.98
CA ILE A 110 -6.31 -3.79 2.32
C ILE A 110 -7.23 -4.40 1.27
N SER A 111 -6.68 -5.24 0.40
CA SER A 111 -7.43 -5.98 -0.61
C SER A 111 -8.10 -7.24 -0.05
N THR A 112 -7.60 -7.76 1.07
CA THR A 112 -8.10 -8.93 1.81
C THR A 112 -7.66 -8.86 3.28
N LYS A 113 -8.27 -9.68 4.14
CA LYS A 113 -7.91 -9.82 5.57
C LYS A 113 -6.88 -10.95 5.85
N PHE A 114 -6.65 -11.81 4.85
CA PHE A 114 -5.72 -12.94 4.92
C PHE A 114 -4.27 -12.48 4.79
#